data_AF-A0A5K1B0N9-F1
#
_entry.id   AF-A0A5K1B0N9-F1
#
_cell.length_a   1.000
_cell.length_b   1.000
_cell.length_c   1.000
_cell.angle_alpha   90.00
_cell.angle_beta   90.00
_cell.angle_gamma   90.00
#
_symmetry.space_group_name_H-M   'P 1'
#
loop_
_entity.id
_entity.type
_entity.pdbx_description
1 polymer ?
#
loop_
_entity_poly.entity_id
_entity_poly.type
_entity_poly.pdbx_seq_one_letter_code
_entity_poly.pdbx_strand_id
1 'polypeptide(L)'
;ANGFLTKDMEAVMEDSSTKGAAALMAAGERMLKEKAVESLPFGGKRVLAETNGQLLDKFAHSLVESSRNKLISSPSKLPGYQCTEEALQFL
;
A
#
# COMPACT_ATOMS: atom_id res chain seq x y z
N ALA A 1 30.39 5.14 14.80
CA ALA A 1 30.64 4.86 13.38
C ALA A 1 30.32 3.39 13.15
N ASN A 2 29.24 3.10 12.41
CA ASN A 2 28.94 1.77 11.87
C ASN A 2 28.36 2.03 10.48
N GLY A 3 29.22 1.91 9.47
CA GLY A 3 28.87 2.08 8.07
C GLY A 3 28.01 0.92 7.59
N PHE A 4 26.71 1.17 7.44
CA PHE A 4 25.80 0.33 6.67
C PHE A 4 25.63 0.98 5.29
N LEU A 5 26.74 1.12 4.59
CA LEU A 5 26.80 1.55 3.19
C LEU A 5 27.42 0.39 2.43
N THR A 6 26.59 -0.59 2.11
CA THR A 6 26.96 -1.65 1.16
C THR A 6 27.13 -0.98 -0.20
N LYS A 7 28.39 -0.86 -0.62
CA LYS A 7 28.85 -0.31 -1.92
C LYS A 7 28.43 -1.15 -3.14
N ASP A 8 27.42 -2.01 -2.99
CA ASP A 8 27.04 -3.02 -3.97
C ASP A 8 25.70 -2.69 -4.66
N MET A 9 25.06 -1.57 -4.34
CA MET A 9 23.80 -1.15 -4.99
C MET A 9 24.00 -0.43 -6.34
N GLU A 10 25.24 -0.14 -6.75
CA GLU A 10 25.51 0.66 -7.96
C GLU A 10 25.74 -0.19 -9.23
N ALA A 11 25.66 -1.52 -9.15
CA ALA A 11 25.96 -2.41 -10.29
C ALA A 11 24.83 -3.37 -10.68
N VAL A 12 23.56 -3.01 -10.49
CA VAL A 12 22.41 -3.85 -10.92
C VAL A 12 21.35 -3.00 -11.61
N MET A 13 21.74 -2.29 -12.67
CA MET A 13 20.77 -1.68 -13.58
C MET A 13 21.09 -1.90 -15.07
N GLU A 14 21.88 -2.92 -15.43
CA GLU A 14 22.06 -3.36 -16.83
C GLU A 14 22.37 -4.86 -16.93
N ASP A 15 21.55 -5.72 -16.33
CA ASP A 15 21.60 -7.14 -16.67
C ASP A 15 20.17 -7.67 -16.80
N SER A 16 19.61 -7.56 -18.02
CA SER A 16 18.35 -8.21 -18.40
C SER A 16 18.46 -9.74 -18.48
N SER A 17 19.56 -10.28 -17.95
CA SER A 17 19.81 -11.70 -17.73
C SER A 17 18.58 -12.37 -17.10
N THR A 18 18.05 -13.36 -17.81
CA THR A 18 16.90 -14.17 -17.40
C THR A 18 17.06 -14.78 -16.00
N LYS A 19 18.31 -14.96 -15.57
CA LYS A 19 18.67 -15.44 -14.23
C LYS A 19 18.41 -14.40 -13.14
N GLY A 20 18.66 -13.11 -13.42
CA GLY A 20 18.36 -12.00 -12.51
C GLY A 20 16.85 -11.83 -12.31
N ALA A 21 16.08 -11.90 -13.39
CA ALA A 21 14.62 -11.85 -13.34
C ALA A 21 14.03 -13.01 -12.51
N ALA A 22 14.52 -14.24 -12.69
CA ALA A 22 14.06 -15.40 -11.92
C ALA A 22 14.34 -15.26 -10.41
N ALA A 23 15.52 -14.74 -10.05
CA ALA A 23 15.86 -14.49 -8.65
C ALA A 23 14.96 -13.42 -8.01
N LEU A 24 14.65 -12.35 -8.74
CA LEU A 24 13.73 -11.31 -8.29
C LEU A 24 12.30 -11.85 -8.10
N MET A 25 11.80 -12.63 -9.05
CA MET A 25 10.48 -13.26 -8.96
C MET A 25 10.40 -14.20 -7.73
N ALA A 26 11.41 -15.04 -7.53
CA ALA A 26 11.48 -15.91 -6.36
C ALA A 26 11.55 -15.12 -5.03
N ALA A 27 12.24 -13.98 -5.00
CA ALA A 27 12.25 -13.09 -3.84
C ALA A 27 10.87 -12.49 -3.57
N GLY A 28 10.16 -12.05 -4.63
CA GLY A 28 8.78 -11.56 -4.53
C GLY A 28 7.82 -12.62 -3.99
N GLU A 29 7.90 -13.85 -4.49
CA GLU A 29 7.08 -14.96 -3.98
C GLU A 29 7.33 -15.27 -2.51
N ARG A 30 8.58 -15.16 -2.04
CA ARG A 30 8.93 -15.32 -0.63
C ARG A 30 8.33 -14.19 0.20
N MET A 31 8.51 -12.94 -0.25
CA MET A 31 7.96 -11.76 0.43
C MET A 31 6.43 -11.85 0.60
N LEU A 32 5.70 -12.36 -0.40
CA LEU A 32 4.24 -12.53 -0.30
C LEU A 32 3.81 -13.59 0.74
N LYS A 33 4.65 -14.60 0.99
CA LYS A 33 4.39 -15.67 1.98
C LYS A 33 4.80 -15.28 3.40
N GLU A 34 5.64 -14.25 3.55
CA GLU A 34 6.04 -13.73 4.85
C GLU A 34 4.88 -13.06 5.61
N LYS A 35 4.95 -13.10 6.94
CA LYS A 35 3.98 -12.43 7.81
C LYS A 35 4.13 -10.92 7.69
N ALA A 36 3.00 -10.23 7.58
CA ALA A 36 2.99 -8.78 7.50
C ALA A 36 3.45 -8.14 8.81
N VAL A 37 4.04 -6.96 8.70
CA VAL A 37 4.56 -6.20 9.84
C VAL A 37 3.99 -4.80 9.82
N GLU A 38 3.44 -4.37 10.94
CA GLU A 38 2.94 -3.03 11.18
C GLU A 38 3.94 -2.25 12.02
N SER A 39 4.15 -0.98 11.67
CA SER A 39 4.98 -0.09 12.49
C SER A 39 4.14 0.47 13.63
N LEU A 40 4.62 0.32 14.86
CA LEU A 40 4.03 0.91 16.05
C LEU A 40 4.64 2.29 16.33
N PRO A 41 3.90 3.17 17.03
CA PRO A 41 4.47 4.39 17.60
C PRO A 41 5.73 4.09 18.42
N PHE A 42 6.66 5.04 18.47
CA PHE A 42 7.94 4.94 19.17
C PHE A 42 8.91 3.87 18.62
N GLY A 43 8.74 3.46 17.35
CA GLY A 43 9.71 2.59 16.66
C GLY A 43 9.54 1.10 16.94
N GLY A 44 8.47 0.70 17.62
CA GLY A 44 8.10 -0.71 17.75
C GLY A 44 7.65 -1.29 16.40
N LYS A 45 7.71 -2.62 16.26
CA LYS A 45 7.16 -3.35 15.11
C LYS A 45 6.29 -4.50 15.61
N ARG A 46 5.10 -4.66 15.02
CA ARG A 46 4.15 -5.72 15.34
C ARG A 46 4.01 -6.65 14.16
N VAL A 47 4.26 -7.95 14.36
CA VAL A 47 4.03 -8.98 13.35
C VAL A 47 2.55 -9.38 13.39
N LEU A 48 1.89 -9.33 12.25
CA LEU A 48 0.51 -9.74 12.06
C LEU A 48 0.42 -11.26 11.87
N ALA A 49 -0.76 -11.83 12.13
CA ALA A 49 -1.01 -13.25 11.85
C ALA A 49 -1.08 -13.55 10.34
N GLU A 50 -1.46 -12.54 9.56
CA GLU A 50 -1.71 -12.61 8.12
C GLU A 50 -0.42 -12.45 7.32
N THR A 51 -0.38 -13.03 6.12
CA THR A 51 0.75 -12.85 5.19
C THR A 51 0.62 -11.56 4.40
N ASN A 52 1.73 -11.10 3.82
CA ASN A 52 1.73 -9.95 2.91
C ASN A 52 0.78 -10.14 1.72
N GLY A 53 0.72 -11.36 1.17
CA GLY A 53 -0.22 -11.70 0.08
C GLY A 53 -1.68 -11.52 0.50
N GLN A 54 -2.08 -12.03 1.67
CA GLN A 54 -3.44 -11.88 2.17
C GLN A 54 -3.83 -10.40 2.40
N LEU A 55 -2.88 -9.59 2.85
CA LEU A 55 -3.09 -8.15 3.09
C LEU A 55 -3.29 -7.40 1.76
N LEU A 56 -2.49 -7.74 0.74
CA LEU A 56 -2.64 -7.19 -0.61
C LEU A 56 -3.97 -7.60 -1.25
N ASP A 57 -4.42 -8.84 -1.07
CA ASP A 57 -5.73 -9.28 -1.58
C ASP A 57 -6.88 -8.48 -0.96
N LYS A 58 -6.86 -8.28 0.36
CA LYS A 58 -7.84 -7.42 1.04
C LYS A 58 -7.81 -5.97 0.53
N PHE A 59 -6.62 -5.44 0.32
CA PHE A 59 -6.45 -4.10 -0.24
C PHE A 59 -7.02 -4.01 -1.65
N ALA A 60 -6.75 -5.00 -2.52
CA ALA A 60 -7.29 -5.06 -3.86
C ALA A 60 -8.83 -5.13 -3.85
N HIS A 61 -9.41 -5.95 -2.96
CA HIS A 61 -10.86 -6.00 -2.75
C HIS A 61 -11.44 -4.65 -2.36
N SER A 62 -10.86 -3.98 -1.36
CA SER A 62 -11.30 -2.65 -0.91
C SER A 62 -11.20 -1.60 -2.02
N LEU A 63 -10.15 -1.65 -2.84
CA LEU A 63 -9.97 -0.74 -3.99
C LEU A 63 -11.08 -0.93 -5.04
N VAL A 64 -11.40 -2.19 -5.36
CA VAL A 64 -12.48 -2.52 -6.30
C VAL A 64 -13.84 -2.09 -5.74
N GLU A 65 -14.12 -2.30 -4.47
CA GLU A 65 -15.36 -1.86 -3.83
C GLU A 65 -15.47 -0.33 -3.80
N SER A 66 -14.40 0.35 -3.41
CA SER A 66 -14.34 1.82 -3.38
C SER A 66 -14.53 2.43 -4.77
N SER A 67 -13.93 1.83 -5.81
CA SER A 67 -14.12 2.30 -7.19
C SER A 67 -15.55 2.11 -7.68
N ARG A 68 -16.22 1.00 -7.34
CA ARG A 68 -17.64 0.78 -7.65
C ARG A 68 -18.52 1.81 -6.95
N ASN A 69 -18.26 2.11 -5.68
CA ASN A 69 -19.03 3.10 -4.92
C ASN A 69 -18.87 4.53 -5.48
N LYS A 70 -17.71 4.87 -6.06
CA LYS A 70 -17.50 6.15 -6.77
C LYS A 70 -18.32 6.28 -8.06
N LEU A 71 -18.68 5.17 -8.70
CA LEU A 71 -19.51 5.19 -9.93
C LEU A 71 -21.02 5.33 -9.65
N ILE A 72 -21.46 5.23 -8.39
CA ILE A 72 -22.88 5.41 -8.00
C ILE A 72 -23.18 6.87 -7.63
N SER A 73 -22.18 7.75 -7.60
CA SER A 73 -22.38 9.18 -7.30
C SER A 73 -21.92 10.07 -8.46
N SER A 74 -22.67 10.05 -9.57
CA SER A 74 -22.80 11.28 -10.35
C SER A 74 -23.82 12.15 -9.62
N PRO A 75 -23.46 13.35 -9.12
CA PRO A 75 -24.38 14.25 -8.46
C PRO A 75 -25.23 14.97 -9.51
N SER A 76 -26.19 14.26 -10.11
CA SER A 76 -27.19 14.88 -10.99
C SER A 76 -28.61 14.80 -10.46
N LYS A 77 -28.84 14.29 -9.24
CA LYS A 77 -30.11 14.49 -8.50
C LYS A 77 -29.86 14.59 -6.99
N LEU A 78 -29.81 15.82 -6.49
CA LEU A 78 -30.00 16.12 -5.07
C LEU A 78 -31.51 16.20 -4.79
N PRO A 79 -32.10 15.35 -3.95
CA PRO A 79 -33.31 15.74 -3.23
C PRO A 79 -32.89 16.64 -2.06
N GLY A 80 -33.22 17.92 -2.22
CA GLY A 80 -33.06 19.05 -1.30
C GLY A 80 -32.46 18.80 0.08
N TYR A 81 -31.20 19.21 0.25
CA TYR A 81 -30.71 19.77 1.50
C TYR A 81 -29.96 21.05 1.16
N GLN A 82 -30.49 22.19 1.61
CA GLN A 82 -29.81 23.47 1.49
C GLN A 82 -28.63 23.50 2.45
N CYS A 83 -27.45 23.82 1.92
CA CYS A 83 -26.26 24.10 2.72
C CYS A 83 -26.45 25.48 3.36
N THR A 84 -26.69 25.55 4.66
CA THR A 84 -26.66 26.82 5.40
C THR A 84 -25.22 27.12 5.82
N GLU A 85 -24.77 28.30 5.42
CA GLU A 85 -23.41 28.83 5.53
C GLU A 85 -23.04 29.29 6.97
N GLU A 86 -23.40 28.52 8.00
CA GLU A 86 -23.11 28.88 9.41
C GLU A 86 -22.22 27.87 10.12
N ALA A 87 -21.05 27.57 9.53
CA ALA A 87 -19.99 26.87 10.27
C ALA A 87 -18.58 27.47 10.04
N LEU A 88 -18.51 28.71 9.57
CA LEU A 88 -17.30 29.55 9.63
C LEU A 88 -17.42 30.58 10.76
N GLN A 89 -17.89 30.14 11.93
CA GLN A 89 -17.95 30.99 13.13
C GLN A 89 -17.15 30.42 14.30
N PHE A 90 -16.09 29.67 14.01
CA PHE A 90 -15.10 29.24 15.01
C PHE A 90 -13.63 29.38 14.57
N LEU A 91 -13.35 30.22 13.56
CA LEU A 91 -12.04 30.82 13.27
C LEU A 91 -12.26 32.24 12.74
#